data_AF-A0AA40VJV1-F1
#
_entry.id   AF-A0AA40VJV1-F1
#
_cell.length_a   1.000
_cell.length_b   1.000
_cell.length_c   1.000
_cell.angle_alpha   90.00
_cell.angle_beta   90.00
_cell.angle_gamma   90.00
#
_symmetry.space_group_name_H-M   'P 1'
#
loop_
_entity.id
_entity.type
_entity.pdbx_description
1 polymer ?
#
loop_
_entity_poly.entity_id
_entity_poly.type
_entity_poly.pdbx_seq_one_letter_code
_entity_poly.pdbx_strand_id
1 'polypeptide(L)'
;MTAKYQRIRVRVVRVGPHTTHVSVPTYAAGQILVPVATFDLMSATGMTRAQLTGANLTATANVIATADTDLYLHDWQTPAR
;
A
#
# COMPACT_ATOMS: atom_id res chain seq x y z
N MET A 1 -14.98 -20.34 0.53
CA MET A 1 -15.02 -19.01 1.14
C MET A 1 -13.78 -18.26 0.72
N THR A 2 -13.90 -17.20 -0.08
CA THR A 2 -12.75 -16.35 -0.42
C THR A 2 -12.45 -15.47 0.78
N ALA A 3 -11.23 -15.52 1.32
CA ALA A 3 -10.86 -14.66 2.43
C ALA A 3 -11.00 -13.19 2.01
N LYS A 4 -11.80 -12.42 2.77
CA LYS A 4 -12.06 -10.99 2.53
C LYS A 4 -10.76 -10.18 2.49
N TYR A 5 -9.80 -10.53 3.35
CA TYR A 5 -8.50 -9.89 3.42
C TYR A 5 -7.41 -10.79 2.85
N GLN A 6 -6.59 -10.24 1.97
CA GLN A 6 -5.44 -10.95 1.41
C GLN A 6 -4.23 -10.03 1.33
N ARG A 7 -3.05 -10.66 1.34
CA ARG A 7 -1.79 -9.96 1.11
C ARG A 7 -1.66 -9.64 -0.37
N ILE A 8 -1.49 -8.37 -0.70
CA ILE A 8 -1.35 -7.89 -2.09
C ILE A 8 -0.08 -7.08 -2.28
N ARG A 9 0.34 -6.96 -3.55
CA ARG A 9 1.45 -6.10 -3.94
C ARG A 9 0.97 -4.66 -4.06
N VAL A 10 1.83 -3.73 -3.66
CA VAL A 10 1.59 -2.30 -3.68
C VAL A 10 2.85 -1.60 -4.17
N ARG A 11 2.69 -0.53 -4.94
CA ARG A 11 3.82 0.28 -5.43
C ARG A 11 3.70 1.69 -4.89
N VAL A 12 4.74 2.19 -4.26
CA VAL A 12 4.80 3.60 -3.84
C VAL A 12 5.03 4.46 -5.07
N VAL A 13 4.10 5.39 -5.32
CA VAL A 13 4.14 6.28 -6.51
C VAL A 13 4.67 7.66 -6.13
N ARG A 14 4.27 8.19 -4.97
CA ARG A 14 4.69 9.51 -4.51
C ARG A 14 4.79 9.54 -2.98
N VAL A 15 5.88 10.09 -2.46
CA VAL A 15 6.09 10.27 -1.01
C VAL A 15 6.09 11.75 -0.67
N GLY A 16 5.10 12.20 0.11
CA GLY A 16 5.04 13.54 0.67
C GLY A 16 5.47 13.57 2.14
N PRO A 17 5.56 14.76 2.76
CA PRO A 17 5.92 14.90 4.17
C PRO A 17 4.92 14.23 5.13
N HIS A 18 3.64 14.16 4.75
CA HIS A 18 2.58 13.57 5.58
C HIS A 18 1.82 12.45 4.89
N THR A 19 1.69 12.52 3.56
CA THR A 19 0.91 11.56 2.77
C THR A 19 1.79 10.90 1.72
N THR A 20 1.71 9.59 1.65
CA THR A 20 2.27 8.77 0.58
C THR A 20 1.12 8.22 -0.27
N HIS A 21 1.28 8.23 -1.59
CA HIS A 21 0.31 7.64 -2.51
C HIS A 21 0.85 6.32 -3.03
N VAL A 22 0.04 5.28 -2.92
CA VAL A 22 0.39 3.94 -3.38
C VAL A 22 -0.58 3.46 -4.45
N SER A 23 -0.05 2.82 -5.49
CA SER A 23 -0.84 2.13 -6.50
C SER A 23 -1.02 0.68 -6.09
N VAL A 24 -2.24 0.17 -6.27
CA VAL A 24 -2.62 -1.21 -5.97
C VAL A 24 -2.90 -1.94 -7.30
N PRO A 25 -1.93 -2.62 -7.93
CA PRO A 25 -2.10 -3.15 -9.29
C PRO A 25 -3.24 -4.15 -9.46
N THR A 26 -3.55 -4.90 -8.41
CA THR A 26 -4.67 -5.86 -8.40
C THR A 26 -6.04 -5.18 -8.40
N TYR A 27 -6.09 -3.87 -8.11
CA TYR A 27 -7.31 -3.10 -8.00
C TYR A 27 -7.39 -2.05 -9.12
N ALA A 28 -8.44 -2.11 -9.94
CA ALA A 28 -8.59 -1.24 -11.12
C ALA A 28 -7.31 -1.12 -11.97
N ALA A 29 -6.59 -2.24 -12.15
CA ALA A 29 -5.30 -2.30 -12.85
C ALA A 29 -4.23 -1.29 -12.35
N GLY A 30 -4.29 -0.89 -11.08
CA GLY A 30 -3.36 0.07 -10.49
C GLY A 30 -3.64 1.54 -10.81
N GLN A 31 -4.77 1.84 -11.47
CA GLN A 31 -5.17 3.21 -11.79
C GLN A 31 -5.61 4.02 -10.57
N ILE A 32 -5.92 3.35 -9.47
CA ILE A 32 -6.33 3.98 -8.22
C ILE A 32 -5.12 4.15 -7.31
N LEU A 33 -4.96 5.37 -6.79
CA LEU A 33 -3.97 5.73 -5.80
C LEU A 33 -4.62 5.85 -4.44
N VAL A 34 -4.14 5.04 -3.49
CA VAL A 34 -4.62 5.09 -2.10
C VAL A 34 -3.69 6.01 -1.30
N PRO A 35 -4.23 7.05 -0.63
CA PRO A 35 -3.44 7.87 0.28
C PRO A 35 -3.21 7.10 1.59
N VAL A 36 -1.96 7.09 2.05
CA VAL A 36 -1.55 6.49 3.33
C VAL A 36 -0.68 7.48 4.08
N ALA A 37 -0.72 7.44 5.42
CA ALA A 37 0.15 8.29 6.22
C ALA A 37 1.62 7.89 6.03
N THR A 38 2.46 8.86 5.65
CA THR A 38 3.89 8.62 5.40
C THR A 38 4.57 8.05 6.64
N PHE A 39 4.25 8.59 7.82
CA PHE A 39 4.86 8.14 9.08
C PHE A 39 4.50 6.70 9.44
N ASP A 40 3.25 6.29 9.22
CA ASP A 40 2.82 4.92 9.49
C ASP A 40 3.56 3.93 8.56
N LEU A 41 3.72 4.30 7.30
CA LEU A 41 4.43 3.47 6.33
C LEU A 41 5.92 3.36 6.66
N MET A 42 6.55 4.47 7.05
CA MET A 42 7.95 4.46 7.50
C MET A 42 8.13 3.61 8.76
N SER A 43 7.23 3.76 9.74
CA SER A 43 7.24 2.99 10.99
C SER A 43 7.10 1.50 10.73
N ALA A 44 6.14 1.10 9.88
CA ALA A 44 5.86 -0.30 9.59
C ALA A 44 6.96 -0.99 8.77
N THR A 45 7.67 -0.24 7.91
CA THR A 45 8.69 -0.80 7.00
C THR A 45 10.14 -0.58 7.45
N GLY A 46 10.37 0.32 8.41
CA GLY A 46 11.71 0.80 8.78
C GLY A 46 12.40 1.65 7.72
N MET A 47 11.71 1.98 6.62
CA MET A 47 12.28 2.75 5.51
C MET A 47 12.19 4.26 5.75
N THR A 48 13.18 4.99 5.26
CA THR A 48 13.13 6.45 5.14
C THR A 48 12.24 6.89 3.98
N ARG A 49 11.82 8.17 3.95
CA ARG A 49 11.06 8.75 2.81
C ARG A 49 11.76 8.56 1.46
N ALA A 50 13.09 8.71 1.43
CA ALA A 50 13.88 8.51 0.23
C ALA A 50 13.83 7.04 -0.24
N GLN A 51 13.95 6.09 0.69
CA GLN A 51 13.88 4.66 0.39
C GLN A 51 12.48 4.19 0.00
N LEU A 52 11.43 4.83 0.52
CA LEU A 52 10.04 4.55 0.13
C LEU A 52 9.76 4.96 -1.32
N THR A 53 10.47 5.95 -1.86
CA THR A 53 10.19 6.48 -3.20
C THR A 53 10.43 5.40 -4.26
N GLY A 54 9.36 4.98 -4.94
CA GLY A 54 9.42 3.92 -5.95
C GLY A 54 9.49 2.49 -5.39
N ALA A 55 9.40 2.31 -4.08
CA ALA A 55 9.47 0.99 -3.45
C ALA A 55 8.27 0.11 -3.82
N ASN A 56 8.54 -1.19 -3.97
CA ASN A 56 7.50 -2.22 -4.00
C ASN A 56 7.34 -2.77 -2.59
N LEU A 57 6.10 -2.80 -2.11
CA LEU A 57 5.72 -3.29 -0.79
C LEU A 57 4.61 -4.33 -0.92
N THR A 58 4.31 -5.00 0.18
CA THR A 58 3.08 -5.77 0.32
C THR A 58 2.27 -5.26 1.49
N ALA A 59 0.94 -5.27 1.36
CA ALA A 59 0.00 -4.90 2.41
C ALA A 59 -1.18 -5.88 2.43
N THR A 60 -1.78 -6.07 3.60
CA THR A 60 -3.06 -6.76 3.72
C THR A 60 -4.18 -5.79 3.32
N ALA A 61 -5.09 -6.27 2.48
CA ALA A 61 -6.13 -5.46 1.87
C ALA A 61 -7.43 -6.23 1.73
N ASN A 62 -8.56 -5.52 1.80
CA ASN A 62 -9.87 -6.04 1.46
C ASN A 62 -9.98 -6.22 -0.07
N VAL A 63 -9.86 -7.45 -0.55
CA VAL A 63 -9.82 -7.74 -2.00
C VAL A 63 -11.17 -7.71 -2.69
N ILE A 64 -12.26 -7.63 -1.91
CA ILE A 64 -13.62 -7.47 -2.42
C ILE A 64 -14.13 -6.02 -2.32
N ALA A 65 -13.25 -5.08 -1.94
CA ALA A 65 -13.58 -3.66 -1.96
C ALA A 65 -14.01 -3.21 -3.36
N THR A 66 -14.99 -2.30 -3.45
CA THR A 66 -15.41 -1.67 -4.71
C THR A 66 -15.13 -0.16 -4.73
N ALA A 67 -14.67 0.39 -3.61
CA ALA A 67 -14.16 1.75 -3.47
C ALA A 67 -12.75 1.72 -2.87
N ASP A 68 -11.97 2.75 -3.15
CA ASP A 68 -10.63 2.96 -2.60
C ASP A 68 -10.63 3.15 -1.08
N THR A 69 -11.70 3.76 -0.54
CA THR A 69 -11.91 3.89 0.92
C THR A 69 -12.08 2.55 1.63
N ASP A 70 -12.53 1.52 0.90
CA ASP A 70 -12.88 0.21 1.47
C ASP A 70 -11.75 -0.82 1.36
N LEU A 71 -10.65 -0.46 0.68
CA LEU A 71 -9.47 -1.30 0.49
C LEU A 71 -8.76 -1.62 1.82
N TYR A 72 -8.81 -0.69 2.77
CA TYR A 72 -8.29 -0.83 4.14
C TYR A 72 -6.88 -1.46 4.21
N LEU A 73 -5.89 -0.74 3.66
CA LEU A 73 -4.49 -1.21 3.61
C LEU A 73 -3.82 -1.16 4.99
N HIS A 74 -3.25 -2.28 5.42
CA HIS A 74 -2.53 -2.41 6.70
C HIS A 74 -1.47 -3.53 6.65
N ASP A 75 -0.76 -3.78 7.76
CA ASP A 75 0.22 -4.87 7.89
C ASP A 75 1.30 -4.86 6.78
N TRP A 76 1.89 -3.67 6.62
CA TRP A 76 2.87 -3.36 5.59
C TRP A 76 4.17 -4.14 5.79
N GLN A 77 4.70 -4.68 4.70
CA GLN A 77 5.96 -5.39 4.69
C GLN A 77 6.76 -5.06 3.43
N THR A 78 8.08 -5.08 3.57
CA THR A 78 8.98 -5.19 2.42
C THR A 78 8.89 -6.61 1.86
N PRO A 79 8.94 -6.80 0.53
CA PRO A 79 8.94 -8.14 -0.05
C PRO A 79 10.12 -8.94 0.52
N ALA A 80 9.86 -10.21 0.89
CA ALA A 80 10.94 -11.12 1.24
C ALA A 80 11.95 -11.17 0.08
N ARG A 81 13.24 -11.02 0.41
CA ARG A 81 14.34 -11.14 -0.55
C ARG A 81 14.48 -12.56 -1.06
#